data_AF-A0A2S3YI10-F1
#
_entry.id   AF-A0A2S3YI10-F1
#
_cell.length_a   1.000
_cell.length_b   1.000
_cell.length_c   1.000
_cell.angle_alpha   90.00
_cell.angle_beta   90.00
_cell.angle_gamma   90.00
#
_symmetry.space_group_name_H-M   'P 1'
#
loop_
_entity.id
_entity.type
_entity.pdbx_description
1 polymer ?
#
loop_
_entity_poly.entity_id
_entity_poly.type
_entity_poly.pdbx_seq_one_letter_code
_entity_poly.pdbx_strand_id
1 'polypeptide(L)'
;MSSTIRHISPSDREMIRSVLDEAGYRADVLVDDPRFFETATLLVTKLLLAGVESRSGLAAKLEYQLGKAGKHRQPPGSQLGRYAIQGLPVELQRLTR
;
A
#
# COMPACT_ATOMS: atom_id res chain seq x y z
N MET A 1 -23.21 -26.06 -10.90
CA MET A 1 -22.27 -24.92 -10.95
C MET A 1 -20.98 -25.37 -10.31
N SER A 2 -19.90 -25.52 -11.08
CA SER A 2 -18.60 -25.95 -10.54
C SER A 2 -17.87 -24.72 -10.02
N SER A 3 -17.84 -24.51 -8.71
CA SER A 3 -16.91 -23.57 -8.11
C SER A 3 -15.53 -24.20 -8.18
N THR A 4 -14.76 -23.93 -9.25
CA THR A 4 -13.35 -24.29 -9.30
C THR A 4 -12.65 -23.62 -8.14
N ILE A 5 -12.38 -24.38 -7.09
CA ILE A 5 -11.51 -23.96 -5.99
C ILE A 5 -10.14 -23.76 -6.63
N ARG A 6 -9.80 -22.50 -6.90
CA ARG A 6 -8.52 -22.17 -7.50
C ARG A 6 -7.45 -22.33 -6.41
N HIS A 7 -6.68 -23.41 -6.52
CA HIS A 7 -5.58 -23.65 -5.59
C HIS A 7 -4.40 -22.74 -5.94
N ILE A 8 -3.79 -22.16 -4.92
CA ILE A 8 -2.60 -21.32 -5.06
C ILE A 8 -1.42 -22.23 -5.39
N SER A 9 -0.85 -22.04 -6.57
CA SER A 9 0.35 -22.74 -7.02
C SER A 9 1.63 -22.14 -6.42
N PRO A 10 2.79 -22.82 -6.52
CA PRO A 10 4.07 -22.23 -6.15
C PRO A 10 4.39 -20.93 -6.91
N SER A 11 4.05 -20.86 -8.20
CA SER A 11 4.22 -19.66 -9.03
C SER A 11 3.36 -18.50 -8.55
N ASP A 12 2.14 -18.77 -8.09
CA ASP A 12 1.28 -17.75 -7.49
C ASP A 12 1.88 -17.18 -6.20
N ARG A 13 2.52 -18.04 -5.38
CA ARG A 13 3.22 -17.58 -4.17
C ARG A 13 4.40 -16.67 -4.49
N GLU A 14 5.17 -16.97 -5.54
CA GLU A 14 6.25 -16.10 -6.01
C GLU A 14 5.71 -14.77 -6.52
N MET A 15 4.60 -14.80 -7.28
CA MET A 15 3.94 -13.58 -7.74
C MET A 15 3.46 -12.72 -6.58
N ILE A 16 2.79 -13.31 -5.58
CA ILE A 16 2.33 -12.61 -4.38
C ILE A 16 3.51 -11.95 -3.68
N ARG A 17 4.62 -12.67 -3.48
CA ARG A 17 5.84 -12.11 -2.86
C ARG A 17 6.41 -10.95 -3.67
N SER A 18 6.49 -11.09 -4.99
CA SER A 18 6.99 -10.03 -5.87
C SER A 18 6.13 -8.77 -5.82
N VAL A 19 4.80 -8.90 -5.78
CA VAL A 19 3.88 -7.76 -5.67
C VAL A 19 4.03 -7.05 -4.33
N LEU A 20 4.16 -7.82 -3.24
CA LEU A 20 4.36 -7.24 -1.91
C LEU A 20 5.68 -6.48 -1.82
N ASP A 21 6.77 -7.04 -2.34
CA ASP A 21 8.08 -6.39 -2.36
C ASP A 21 8.07 -5.08 -3.17
N GLU A 22 7.48 -5.09 -4.37
CA GLU A 22 7.33 -3.90 -5.22
C GLU A 22 6.49 -2.80 -4.55
N ALA A 23 5.47 -3.18 -3.79
CA ALA A 23 4.64 -2.26 -3.03
C ALA A 23 5.26 -1.79 -1.70
N GLY A 24 6.47 -2.25 -1.37
CA GLY A 24 7.20 -1.90 -0.15
C GLY A 24 6.77 -2.70 1.08
N TYR A 25 5.95 -3.74 0.92
CA TYR A 25 5.55 -4.66 1.97
C TYR A 25 6.56 -5.80 2.09
N ARG A 26 7.74 -5.49 2.64
CA ARG A 26 8.78 -6.50 2.84
C ARG A 26 8.71 -7.12 4.22
N ALA A 27 8.77 -8.45 4.28
CA ALA A 27 8.72 -9.20 5.54
C ALA A 27 9.90 -8.89 6.49
N ASP A 28 11.04 -8.48 5.94
CA ASP A 28 12.25 -8.08 6.66
C ASP A 28 12.21 -6.61 7.15
N VAL A 29 11.38 -5.76 6.55
CA VAL A 29 11.27 -4.33 6.87
C VAL A 29 10.07 -4.01 7.76
N LEU A 30 8.99 -4.79 7.69
CA LEU A 30 7.76 -4.62 8.49
C LEU A 30 7.88 -5.19 9.92
N VAL A 31 9.04 -5.01 10.55
CA VAL A 31 9.28 -5.41 11.96
C VAL A 31 8.35 -4.66 12.92
N ASP A 32 7.90 -3.46 12.54
CA ASP A 32 7.05 -2.61 13.38
C ASP A 32 5.59 -3.10 13.51
N ASP A 33 5.03 -3.80 12.51
CA ASP A 33 3.68 -4.40 12.63
C ASP A 33 3.46 -5.58 11.66
N PRO A 34 3.65 -6.84 12.11
CA PRO A 34 3.48 -8.03 11.27
C PRO A 34 2.05 -8.16 10.70
N ARG A 35 1.05 -7.55 11.35
CA ARG A 35 -0.35 -7.60 10.90
C ARG A 35 -0.55 -6.86 9.58
N PHE A 36 0.26 -5.85 9.28
CA PHE A 36 0.20 -5.15 7.99
C PHE A 36 0.67 -6.05 6.86
N PHE A 37 1.75 -6.80 7.07
CA PHE A 37 2.25 -7.77 6.08
C PHE A 37 1.23 -8.90 5.85
N GLU A 38 0.65 -9.45 6.91
CA GLU A 38 -0.39 -10.47 6.83
C GLU A 38 -1.64 -9.97 6.08
N THR A 39 -2.08 -8.75 6.38
CA THR A 39 -3.24 -8.13 5.72
C THR A 39 -2.98 -7.91 4.23
N ALA A 40 -1.81 -7.38 3.87
CA ALA A 40 -1.42 -7.18 2.49
C ALA A 40 -1.36 -8.52 1.74
N THR A 41 -0.74 -9.54 2.34
CA THR A 41 -0.65 -10.90 1.77
C THR A 41 -2.03 -11.49 1.53
N LEU A 42 -2.94 -11.38 2.51
CA LEU A 42 -4.32 -11.84 2.39
C LEU A 42 -5.05 -11.11 1.25
N LEU A 43 -4.81 -9.81 1.09
CA LEU A 43 -5.47 -9.02 0.07
C LEU A 43 -5.01 -9.40 -1.34
N VAL A 44 -3.70 -9.48 -1.59
CA VAL A 44 -3.17 -9.92 -2.90
C VAL A 44 -3.69 -11.31 -3.25
N THR A 45 -3.70 -12.21 -2.27
CA THR A 45 -4.23 -13.57 -2.44
C THR A 45 -5.70 -13.55 -2.89
N LYS A 46 -6.55 -12.75 -2.22
CA LYS A 46 -7.96 -12.61 -2.61
C LYS A 46 -8.13 -12.03 -4.02
N LEU A 47 -7.34 -11.03 -4.37
CA LEU A 47 -7.37 -10.40 -5.69
C LEU A 47 -6.96 -11.38 -6.80
N LEU A 48 -5.95 -12.21 -6.53
CA LEU A 48 -5.51 -13.25 -7.45
C LEU A 48 -6.56 -14.34 -7.65
N LEU A 49 -7.20 -14.78 -6.56
CA LEU A 49 -8.32 -15.73 -6.62
C LEU A 49 -9.55 -15.14 -7.33
N ALA A 50 -9.73 -13.82 -7.28
CA ALA A 50 -10.76 -13.11 -8.03
C ALA A 50 -10.44 -12.90 -9.52
N GLY A 51 -9.29 -13.38 -10.00
CA GLY A 51 -8.90 -13.34 -11.41
C GLY A 51 -8.07 -12.12 -11.83
N VAL A 52 -7.54 -11.33 -10.88
CA VAL A 52 -6.55 -10.29 -11.21
C VAL A 52 -5.18 -10.95 -11.34
N GLU A 53 -4.71 -11.15 -12.57
CA GLU A 53 -3.47 -11.91 -12.82
C GLU A 53 -2.25 -11.04 -13.14
N SER A 54 -2.45 -9.77 -13.45
CA SER A 54 -1.33 -8.87 -13.72
C SER A 54 -0.69 -8.40 -12.41
N ARG A 55 0.63 -8.54 -12.32
CA ARG A 55 1.42 -8.03 -11.18
C ARG A 55 1.15 -6.54 -10.92
N SER A 56 1.16 -5.72 -11.97
CA SER A 56 0.86 -4.29 -11.87
C SER A 56 -0.56 -3.99 -11.41
N GLY A 57 -1.54 -4.81 -11.82
CA GLY A 57 -2.94 -4.67 -11.37
C GLY A 57 -3.12 -5.03 -9.90
N LEU A 58 -2.42 -6.07 -9.43
CA LEU A 58 -2.39 -6.44 -8.02
C LEU A 58 -1.74 -5.35 -7.16
N ALA A 59 -0.59 -4.82 -7.59
CA ALA A 59 0.11 -3.73 -6.89
C ALA A 59 -0.73 -2.45 -6.81
N ALA A 60 -1.35 -2.04 -7.92
CA ALA A 60 -2.20 -0.85 -7.97
C ALA A 60 -3.43 -0.97 -7.04
N LYS A 61 -4.07 -2.15 -6.99
CA LYS A 61 -5.19 -2.38 -6.07
C LYS A 61 -4.75 -2.44 -4.61
N LEU A 62 -3.59 -3.04 -4.34
CA LEU A 62 -3.00 -3.07 -3.01
C LEU A 62 -2.74 -1.63 -2.51
N GLU A 63 -2.12 -0.80 -3.34
CA GLU A 63 -1.87 0.61 -3.03
C GLU A 63 -3.18 1.39 -2.85
N TYR A 64 -4.18 1.16 -3.69
CA TYR A 64 -5.49 1.80 -3.56
C TYR A 64 -6.18 1.46 -2.22
N GLN A 65 -6.06 0.22 -1.73
CA GLN A 65 -6.78 -0.23 -0.53
C GLN A 65 -6.00 -0.04 0.77
N LEU A 66 -4.68 -0.20 0.75
CA LEU A 66 -3.84 -0.15 1.95
C LEU A 66 -2.87 1.04 1.96
N GLY A 67 -2.73 1.76 0.85
CA GLY A 67 -1.69 2.75 0.64
C GLY A 67 -0.32 2.11 0.37
N LYS A 68 0.68 2.95 0.14
CA LYS A 68 2.09 2.51 0.07
C LYS A 68 2.64 2.21 1.46
N ALA A 69 3.30 1.07 1.61
CA ALA A 69 4.08 0.77 2.80
C ALA A 69 5.43 1.50 2.78
N GLY A 70 6.00 1.78 3.95
CA GLY A 70 7.32 2.39 4.12
C GLY A 70 7.34 3.92 4.03
N LYS A 71 8.54 4.49 3.77
CA LYS A 71 8.84 5.95 3.79
C LYS A 71 7.98 6.82 2.86
N HIS A 72 7.22 6.20 1.94
CA HIS A 72 6.26 6.87 1.07
C HIS A 72 4.89 7.10 1.71
N ARG A 73 4.64 6.56 2.91
CA ARG A 73 3.54 7.02 3.77
C ARG A 73 3.91 8.37 4.38
N GLN A 74 4.25 9.35 3.53
CA GLN A 74 4.15 10.73 3.95
C GLN A 74 2.68 10.95 4.28
N PRO A 75 2.35 11.41 5.50
CA PRO A 75 0.99 11.88 5.74
C PRO A 75 0.66 12.91 4.64
N PRO A 76 -0.54 12.86 4.03
CA PRO A 76 -0.96 13.88 3.10
C PRO A 76 -1.08 15.16 3.91
N GLY A 77 -0.02 15.93 3.88
CA GLY A 77 0.19 17.00 4.83
C GLY A 77 1.16 17.97 4.23
N SER A 78 0.79 18.57 3.09
CA SER A 78 1.25 19.93 2.91
C SER A 78 0.82 20.68 4.17
N GLN A 79 1.78 21.23 4.90
CA GLN A 79 1.49 22.03 6.11
C GLN A 79 0.54 23.20 5.78
N LEU A 80 0.40 23.54 4.49
CA LEU A 80 -0.57 24.47 3.92
C LEU A 80 -2.01 24.19 4.38
N GLY A 81 -2.43 22.92 4.44
CA GLY A 81 -3.78 22.60 4.91
C GLY A 81 -4.04 23.03 6.35
N ARG A 82 -3.01 23.00 7.21
CA ARG A 82 -3.11 23.49 8.59
C ARG A 82 -3.15 25.01 8.64
N TYR A 83 -2.46 25.71 7.74
CA TYR A 83 -2.48 27.17 7.71
C TYR A 83 -3.84 27.74 7.31
N ALA A 84 -4.63 27.01 6.52
CA ALA A 84 -6.01 27.39 6.23
C ALA A 84 -6.93 27.33 7.47
N ILE A 85 -6.59 26.50 8.47
CA ILE A 85 -7.38 26.30 9.69
C ILE A 85 -6.84 27.13 10.85
N GLN A 86 -5.52 27.18 11.01
CA GLN A 86 -4.82 27.79 12.16
C GLN A 86 -4.24 29.17 11.86
N GLY A 87 -4.29 29.60 10.60
CA GLY A 87 -3.57 30.77 10.12
C GLY A 87 -2.12 30.46 9.73
N LEU A 88 -1.55 31.32 8.88
CA LEU A 88 -0.16 31.22 8.47
C LEU A 88 0.76 31.68 9.61
N PRO A 89 1.81 30.93 9.99
CA PRO A 89 2.82 31.36 10.95
C PRO A 89 3.46 32.70 10.57
N VAL A 90 3.79 33.52 11.57
CA VAL A 90 4.35 34.87 11.38
C VAL A 90 5.68 34.83 10.62
N GLU A 91 6.46 33.76 10.78
CA GLU A 91 7.72 33.53 10.08
C GLU A 91 7.52 33.38 8.57
N LEU A 92 6.42 32.74 8.16
CA LEU A 92 6.08 32.55 6.75
C LEU A 92 5.42 33.79 6.14
N GLN A 93 4.71 34.59 6.93
CA GLN A 93 4.13 35.86 6.47
C GLN A 93 5.22 36.87 6.04
N ARG A 94 6.39 36.83 6.68
CA ARG A 94 7.51 37.74 6.39
C ARG A 94 8.25 37.42 5.09
N LEU A 95 8.13 36.18 4.59
CA LEU A 95 8.85 35.71 3.41
C LEU A 95 8.13 36.05 2.10
N THR A 96 6.86 36.45 2.19
CA THR A 96 5.98 36.85 1.09
C THR A 96 5.89 38.36 0.88
N ARG A 97 6.73 39.15 1.54
CA ARG A 97 6.68 40.62 1.50
C ARG A 97 7.91 41.24 0.83
#